data_AF-A0A7K3HDW4-F1
#
_entry.id   AF-A0A7K3HDW4-F1
#
_cell.length_a   1.000
_cell.length_b   1.000
_cell.length_c   1.000
_cell.angle_alpha   90.00
_cell.angle_beta   90.00
_cell.angle_gamma   90.00
#
_symmetry.space_group_name_H-M   'P 1'
#
loop_
_entity.id
_entity.type
_entity.pdbx_description
1 polymer ?
#
loop_
_entity_poly.entity_id
_entity_poly.type
_entity_poly.pdbx_seq_one_letter_code
_entity_poly.pdbx_strand_id
1 'polypeptide(L)'
;MTDEQPREPTATAPARPGRTLAVTDLSLVVLIGATGSGKSTFAARHFKPTEVISSDFCRGLVSDDENDQTASRDAFDVLHYIAGKRLAAGRLTVVDATSV
;
A
#
# COMPACT_ATOMS: atom_id res chain seq x y z
N MET A 1 -45.16 19.68 -20.38
CA MET A 1 -45.43 19.10 -19.04
C MET A 1 -44.43 17.98 -18.84
N THR A 2 -43.20 18.36 -18.51
CA THR A 2 -42.19 17.45 -17.97
C THR A 2 -41.34 18.29 -17.04
N ASP A 3 -41.56 18.04 -15.76
CA ASP A 3 -40.96 18.70 -14.60
C ASP A 3 -39.53 18.17 -14.47
N GLU A 4 -38.52 19.02 -14.71
CA GLU A 4 -37.11 18.66 -14.51
C GLU A 4 -36.77 18.90 -13.03
N GLN A 5 -36.89 17.86 -12.21
CA GLN A 5 -36.56 17.91 -10.78
C GLN A 5 -35.05 18.17 -10.57
N PRO A 6 -34.66 19.15 -9.74
CA PRO A 6 -33.26 19.39 -9.37
C PRO A 6 -32.68 18.19 -8.61
N ARG A 7 -31.52 17.70 -9.04
CA ARG A 7 -30.78 16.63 -8.36
C ARG A 7 -30.29 17.11 -6.99
N GLU A 8 -30.75 16.48 -5.92
CA GLU A 8 -30.29 16.74 -4.56
C GLU A 8 -28.78 16.47 -4.40
N PRO A 9 -28.03 17.33 -3.67
CA PRO A 9 -26.63 17.07 -3.37
C PRO A 9 -26.52 15.87 -2.42
N THR A 10 -25.83 14.82 -2.87
CA THR A 10 -25.53 13.62 -2.08
C THR A 10 -24.83 14.00 -0.76
N ALA A 11 -25.53 13.82 0.35
CA ALA A 11 -24.97 14.02 1.68
C ALA A 11 -23.73 13.14 1.88
N THR A 12 -22.58 13.77 2.15
CA THR A 12 -21.35 13.08 2.52
C THR A 12 -21.57 12.40 3.87
N ALA A 13 -21.58 11.06 3.87
CA ALA A 13 -21.74 10.28 5.09
C ALA A 13 -20.64 10.64 6.11
N PRO A 14 -20.97 10.73 7.42
CA PRO A 14 -19.99 11.09 8.44
C PRO A 14 -18.88 10.04 8.49
N ALA A 15 -17.62 10.50 8.42
CA ALA A 15 -16.45 9.65 8.54
C ALA A 15 -16.49 8.92 9.89
N ARG A 16 -16.53 7.58 9.86
CA ARG A 16 -16.48 6.77 11.09
C ARG A 16 -15.19 7.11 11.86
N PRO A 17 -15.24 7.22 13.20
CA PRO A 17 -14.04 7.46 13.99
C PRO A 17 -12.99 6.40 13.65
N GLY A 18 -11.77 6.87 13.36
CA GLY A 18 -10.66 6.02 12.94
C GLY A 18 -10.36 4.96 14.00
N ARG A 19 -10.03 3.74 13.55
CA ARG A 19 -9.66 2.64 14.44
C ARG A 19 -8.15 2.67 14.67
N THR A 20 -7.72 2.78 15.92
CA THR A 20 -6.29 2.76 16.27
C THR A 20 -5.77 1.33 16.27
N LEU A 21 -4.72 1.08 15.49
CA LEU A 21 -3.97 -0.17 15.51
C LEU A 21 -2.60 0.13 16.11
N ALA A 22 -2.33 -0.42 17.30
CA ALA A 22 -1.01 -0.30 17.91
C ALA A 22 -0.04 -1.20 17.16
N VAL A 23 1.05 -0.62 16.65
CA VAL A 23 2.14 -1.33 15.99
C VAL A 23 3.41 -1.07 16.79
N THR A 24 4.18 -2.12 17.09
CA THR A 24 5.45 -1.99 17.81
C THR A 24 6.56 -1.53 16.87
N ASP A 25 7.64 -0.96 17.44
CA ASP A 25 8.78 -0.48 16.66
C ASP A 25 9.44 -1.58 15.81
N LEU A 26 9.34 -2.85 16.24
CA LEU A 26 9.70 -4.03 15.48
C LEU A 26 8.44 -4.78 15.02
N SER A 27 7.98 -4.45 13.82
CA SER A 27 6.82 -5.10 13.18
C SER A 27 7.03 -5.22 11.67
N LEU A 28 6.40 -6.24 11.09
CA LEU A 28 6.19 -6.33 9.64
C LEU A 28 4.70 -6.10 9.39
N VAL A 29 4.38 -4.95 8.79
CA VAL A 29 3.01 -4.60 8.40
C VAL A 29 2.82 -4.96 6.93
N VAL A 30 1.86 -5.81 6.61
CA VAL A 30 1.56 -6.18 5.22
C VAL A 30 0.23 -5.55 4.84
N LEU A 31 0.24 -4.68 3.83
CA LEU A 31 -0.97 -4.06 3.31
C LEU A 31 -1.59 -5.00 2.29
N ILE A 32 -2.78 -5.51 2.61
CA ILE A 32 -3.54 -6.42 1.75
C ILE A 32 -4.84 -5.74 1.36
N GLY A 33 -5.13 -5.72 0.06
CA GLY A 33 -6.33 -5.10 -0.48
C GLY A 33 -6.31 -5.06 -2.00
N ALA A 34 -7.49 -4.92 -2.60
CA ALA A 34 -7.64 -4.83 -4.05
C ALA A 34 -6.85 -3.67 -4.66
N THR A 35 -6.54 -3.75 -5.95
CA THR A 35 -6.02 -2.60 -6.71
C THR A 35 -6.99 -1.43 -6.60
N GLY A 36 -6.48 -0.22 -6.35
CA GLY A 36 -7.32 0.96 -6.13
C GLY A 36 -7.93 1.09 -4.72
N SER A 37 -7.69 0.15 -3.79
CA SER A 37 -8.18 0.26 -2.40
C SER A 37 -7.45 1.32 -1.56
N GLY A 38 -6.47 2.01 -2.13
CA GLY A 38 -5.72 3.08 -1.46
C GLY A 38 -4.59 2.61 -0.54
N LYS A 39 -4.05 1.39 -0.72
CA LYS A 39 -2.92 0.87 0.10
C LYS A 39 -1.72 1.82 0.10
N SER A 40 -1.26 2.24 -1.07
CA SER A 40 -0.11 3.15 -1.19
C SER A 40 -0.41 4.53 -0.58
N THR A 41 -1.63 5.02 -0.74
CA THR A 41 -2.10 6.25 -0.08
C THR A 41 -2.12 6.12 1.44
N PHE A 42 -2.56 4.98 1.96
CA PHE A 42 -2.53 4.69 3.39
C PHE A 42 -1.09 4.59 3.89
N ALA A 43 -0.22 3.90 3.15
CA ALA A 43 1.20 3.73 3.47
C ALA A 43 1.91 5.08 3.60
N ALA A 44 1.73 5.95 2.59
CA ALA A 44 2.35 7.28 2.54
C ALA A 44 1.84 8.25 3.62
N ARG A 45 0.61 8.04 4.13
CA ARG A 45 0.03 8.86 5.20
C ARG A 45 0.48 8.44 6.59
N HIS A 46 0.73 7.15 6.81
CA HIS A 46 0.94 6.59 8.15
C HIS A 46 2.36 6.13 8.44
N PHE A 47 3.20 5.96 7.42
CA PHE A 47 4.57 5.45 7.56
C PHE A 47 5.56 6.32 6.80
N LYS A 48 6.85 6.23 7.17
CA LYS A 48 7.90 6.95 6.44
C LYS A 48 8.10 6.31 5.06
N PRO A 49 8.51 7.08 4.03
CA PRO A 49 8.81 6.52 2.72
C PRO A 49 9.86 5.40 2.76
N THR A 50 10.82 5.47 3.69
CA THR A 50 11.84 4.45 3.86
C THR A 50 11.37 3.21 4.62
N GLU A 51 10.19 3.24 5.25
CA GLU A 51 9.58 2.10 5.95
C GLU A 51 8.71 1.27 5.01
N VAL A 52 8.26 1.85 3.89
CA VAL A 52 7.39 1.20 2.90
C VAL A 52 8.22 0.59 1.77
N ILE A 53 7.97 -0.68 1.47
CA ILE A 53 8.56 -1.41 0.36
C ILE A 53 7.42 -1.92 -0.52
N SER A 54 7.39 -1.45 -1.76
CA SER A 54 6.39 -1.85 -2.76
C SER A 54 6.92 -2.93 -3.69
N SER A 55 6.08 -3.91 -4.02
CA SER A 55 6.38 -4.89 -5.08
C SER A 55 6.58 -4.24 -6.44
N ASP A 56 5.78 -3.21 -6.73
CA ASP A 56 5.77 -2.53 -8.03
C ASP A 56 7.07 -1.73 -8.19
N PHE A 57 7.53 -1.07 -7.12
CA PHE A 57 8.84 -0.43 -7.10
C PHE A 57 9.98 -1.45 -7.26
N CYS A 58 9.92 -2.60 -6.56
CA CYS A 58 10.93 -3.64 -6.70
C CYS A 58 10.98 -4.22 -8.12
N ARG A 59 9.84 -4.25 -8.82
CA ARG A 59 9.74 -4.68 -10.21
C ARG A 59 10.41 -3.67 -11.15
N GLY A 60 10.12 -2.38 -10.98
CA GLY A 60 10.84 -1.32 -11.70
C GLY A 60 12.37 -1.39 -11.50
N LEU A 61 12.85 -1.80 -10.32
CA LEU A 61 14.29 -1.98 -10.08
C LEU A 61 14.94 -3.12 -10.88
N VAL A 62 14.18 -4.16 -11.26
CA VAL A 62 14.72 -5.35 -11.93
C VAL A 62 14.40 -5.40 -13.43
N SER A 63 13.35 -4.71 -13.89
CA SER A 63 12.89 -4.74 -15.28
C SER A 63 12.76 -3.37 -15.95
N ASP A 64 13.06 -2.28 -15.24
CA ASP A 64 12.77 -0.89 -15.67
C ASP A 64 11.26 -0.61 -15.94
N ASP A 65 10.37 -1.54 -15.57
CA ASP A 65 8.91 -1.42 -15.72
C ASP A 65 8.17 -1.99 -14.50
N GLU A 66 7.52 -1.10 -13.74
CA GLU A 66 6.73 -1.44 -12.54
C GLU A 66 5.48 -2.30 -12.83
N ASN A 67 5.13 -2.54 -14.09
CA ASN A 67 4.00 -3.38 -14.49
C ASN A 67 4.42 -4.72 -15.12
N ASP A 68 5.72 -4.97 -15.33
CA ASP A 68 6.22 -6.17 -15.99
C ASP A 68 6.07 -7.44 -15.13
N GLN A 69 4.98 -8.18 -15.37
CA GLN A 69 4.67 -9.41 -14.63
C GLN A 69 5.70 -10.53 -14.81
N THR A 70 6.55 -10.48 -15.84
CA THR A 70 7.60 -11.48 -16.03
C THR A 70 8.68 -11.39 -14.96
N ALA A 71 8.89 -10.20 -14.40
CA ALA A 71 9.86 -9.93 -13.35
C ALA A 71 9.30 -10.05 -11.91
N SER A 72 8.08 -10.60 -11.74
CA SER A 72 7.45 -10.75 -10.41
C SER A 72 8.34 -11.46 -9.42
N ARG A 73 8.98 -12.55 -9.85
CA ARG A 73 9.80 -13.38 -8.98
C ARG A 73 11.01 -12.59 -8.46
N ASP A 74 11.72 -11.93 -9.37
CA ASP A 74 12.91 -11.15 -9.03
C ASP A 74 12.55 -9.93 -8.16
N ALA A 75 11.40 -9.29 -8.43
CA ALA A 75 10.86 -8.22 -7.60
C ALA A 75 10.57 -8.69 -6.16
N PHE A 76 9.95 -9.87 -6.00
CA PHE A 76 9.72 -10.45 -4.68
C PHE A 76 11.01 -10.84 -3.97
N ASP A 77 12.02 -11.36 -4.68
CA ASP A 77 13.32 -11.69 -4.08
C ASP A 77 14.01 -10.44 -3.50
N VAL A 78 13.99 -9.32 -4.24
CA VAL A 78 14.48 -8.02 -3.77
C VAL A 78 13.68 -7.53 -2.56
N LEU A 79 12.35 -7.60 -2.63
CA LEU A 79 11.46 -7.18 -1.54
C LEU A 79 11.75 -7.94 -0.25
N HIS A 80 11.83 -9.27 -0.32
CA HIS A 80 12.13 -10.12 0.83
C HIS A 80 13.51 -9.84 1.40
N TYR A 81 14.51 -9.60 0.54
CA TYR A 81 15.86 -9.29 0.98
C TYR A 81 15.91 -7.97 1.76
N ILE A 82 15.30 -6.90 1.24
CA ILE A 82 15.27 -5.60 1.92
C ILE A 82 14.47 -5.69 3.22
N ALA A 83 13.30 -6.33 3.20
CA ALA A 83 12.49 -6.53 4.39
C ALA A 83 13.25 -7.30 5.47
N GLY A 84 13.95 -8.38 5.10
CA GLY A 84 14.79 -9.16 6.00
C GLY A 84 15.90 -8.33 6.64
N LYS A 85 16.61 -7.50 5.87
CA LYS A 85 17.66 -6.61 6.41
C LYS A 85 17.12 -5.56 7.37
N ARG A 86 15.96 -4.99 7.08
CA ARG A 86 15.32 -4.01 7.96
C ARG A 86 14.86 -4.63 9.27
N LEU A 87 14.20 -5.78 9.20
CA LEU A 87 13.73 -6.51 10.39
C LEU A 87 14.90 -6.97 11.26
N ALA A 88 15.99 -7.46 10.65
CA ALA A 88 17.22 -7.81 11.38
C ALA A 88 17.86 -6.58 12.08
N ALA A 89 17.68 -5.39 11.53
CA ALA A 89 18.13 -4.13 12.14
C ALA A 89 17.11 -3.54 13.14
N GLY A 90 16.05 -4.27 13.49
CA GLY A 90 15.04 -3.79 14.43
C GLY A 90 14.11 -2.71 13.87
N ARG A 91 13.99 -2.59 12.54
CA ARG A 91 13.22 -1.51 11.89
C ARG A 91 11.86 -1.99 11.40
N LEU A 92 10.81 -1.25 11.78
CA LEU A 92 9.48 -1.34 11.19
C LEU A 92 9.56 -1.39 9.66
N THR A 93 8.86 -2.37 9.08
CA THR A 93 8.80 -2.56 7.64
C THR A 93 7.36 -2.75 7.21
N VAL A 94 6.96 -2.01 6.19
CA VAL A 94 5.62 -2.05 5.60
C VAL A 94 5.76 -2.59 4.19
N VAL A 95 5.04 -3.65 3.86
CA VAL A 95 5.01 -4.23 2.52
C VAL A 95 3.71 -3.79 1.86
N ASP A 96 3.81 -3.08 0.75
CA ASP A 96 2.70 -2.78 -0.15
C ASP A 96 2.76 -3.72 -1.35
N ALA A 97 1.88 -4.72 -1.36
CA ALA A 97 1.77 -5.65 -2.47
C ALA A 97 0.37 -5.54 -3.08
N THR A 98 0.30 -5.22 -4.36
CA THR A 98 -0.88 -5.51 -5.18
C THR A 98 -0.96 -7.03 -5.31
N SER A 99 -2.14 -7.59 -5.03
CA SER A 99 -2.36 -9.05 -4.94
C SER A 99 -1.80 -9.80 -6.16
N VAL A 100 -1.05 -10.88 -5.89
CA VAL A 100 -0.63 -11.90 -6.87
C VAL A 100 -1.79 -12.57 -7.58
#